data_AF-A0A6C0TA67-F1
#
_entry.id   AF-A0A6C0TA67-F1
#
_cell.length_a   1.000
_cell.length_b   1.000
_cell.length_c   1.000
_cell.angle_alpha   90.00
_cell.angle_beta   90.00
_cell.angle_gamma   90.00
#
_symmetry.space_group_name_H-M   'P 1'
#
loop_
_entity.id
_entity.type
_entity.pdbx_description
1 polymer ?
#
loop_
_entity_poly.entity_id
_entity_poly.type
_entity_poly.pdbx_seq_one_letter_code
_entity_poly.pdbx_strand_id
1 'polypeptide(L)'
;SKQDGAHKDGSAEEEKETEKKDEYIVVFSRSTTRLILNEAELIMALVQEFQMKVVTVSLEEQSFPSIVQVISGASMLVSMHGAQLVTSLFLPRGAVVVELFPFAVNPEQYTPYKTLTSLPGMDVHYLSWRNTEEENTVTHPHRPWEQGGIAHLEKEEQERILASKDVPRHLCCRNPEWLFRIYQDTKVDIPSFLEVLREGMKSKPNFRKTKSASVVHPGRVREAQCQTSVQTTNEAKL
;
A
#
# COMPACT_ATOMS: atom_id res chain seq x y z
N SER A 1 -32.62 57.79 38.52
CA SER A 1 -33.49 57.86 37.34
C SER A 1 -32.68 57.66 36.08
N LYS A 2 -32.98 56.57 35.35
CA LYS A 2 -32.84 56.31 33.89
C LYS A 2 -31.43 56.40 33.27
N GLN A 3 -30.85 55.25 32.85
CA GLN A 3 -30.88 54.60 31.50
C GLN A 3 -30.01 55.36 30.48
N ASP A 4 -29.31 54.79 29.51
CA ASP A 4 -28.99 53.43 29.03
C ASP A 4 -27.88 53.66 27.98
N GLY A 5 -27.03 52.67 27.71
CA GLY A 5 -26.03 52.81 26.65
C GLY A 5 -25.14 51.58 26.48
N ALA A 6 -25.75 50.47 26.09
CA ALA A 6 -25.05 49.26 25.66
C ALA A 6 -24.21 49.53 24.40
N HIS A 7 -22.96 49.05 24.39
CA HIS A 7 -22.25 48.78 23.14
C HIS A 7 -21.79 47.31 23.13
N LYS A 8 -22.36 46.60 22.16
CA LYS A 8 -22.17 45.18 21.82
C LYS A 8 -20.82 44.92 21.17
N ASP A 9 -20.33 43.71 21.44
CA ASP A 9 -19.65 42.74 20.56
C ASP A 9 -18.77 43.28 19.44
N GLY A 10 -17.46 43.14 19.63
CA GLY A 10 -16.48 42.94 18.56
C GLY A 10 -15.87 41.55 18.73
N SER A 11 -16.42 40.61 17.98
CA SER A 11 -16.04 39.20 17.85
C SER A 11 -14.53 39.00 17.72
N ALA A 12 -13.94 38.35 18.73
CA ALA A 12 -12.66 37.66 18.61
C ALA A 12 -12.87 36.35 17.82
N GLU A 13 -13.20 36.50 16.54
CA GLU A 13 -13.07 35.44 15.56
C GLU A 13 -11.67 35.61 14.93
N GLU A 14 -10.64 35.23 15.68
CA GLU A 14 -9.42 34.73 15.04
C GLU A 14 -9.79 33.38 14.42
N GLU A 15 -10.40 33.46 13.24
CA GLU A 15 -10.39 32.37 12.28
C GLU A 15 -8.92 32.02 12.08
N LYS A 16 -8.48 30.94 12.74
CA LYS A 16 -7.33 30.18 12.25
C LYS A 16 -7.72 29.71 10.86
N GLU A 17 -7.41 30.51 9.86
CA GLU A 17 -7.06 30.02 8.54
C GLU A 17 -5.91 29.03 8.76
N THR A 18 -6.25 27.77 9.05
CA THR A 18 -5.37 26.67 8.72
C THR A 18 -5.16 26.83 7.23
N GLU A 19 -3.99 27.34 6.82
CA GLU A 19 -3.51 27.24 5.46
C GLU A 19 -3.89 25.85 4.98
N LYS A 20 -4.83 25.76 4.03
CA LYS A 20 -5.20 24.48 3.42
C LYS A 20 -3.95 23.98 2.74
N LYS A 21 -3.18 23.17 3.47
CA LYS A 21 -2.01 22.49 2.94
C LYS A 21 -2.53 21.70 1.73
N ASP A 22 -2.01 22.01 0.55
CA ASP A 22 -2.39 21.32 -0.67
C ASP A 22 -2.26 19.81 -0.44
N GLU A 23 -3.39 19.11 -0.34
CA GLU A 23 -3.42 17.67 -0.17
C GLU A 23 -3.10 17.01 -1.50
N TYR A 24 -2.25 15.98 -1.46
CA TYR A 24 -1.87 15.23 -2.64
C TYR A 24 -1.74 13.74 -2.35
N ILE A 25 -1.90 12.97 -3.43
CA ILE A 25 -1.76 11.53 -3.47
C ILE A 25 -0.41 11.22 -4.11
N VAL A 26 0.31 10.26 -3.56
CA VAL A 26 1.55 9.74 -4.14
C VAL A 26 1.27 8.40 -4.80
N VAL A 27 1.72 8.23 -6.04
CA VAL A 27 1.71 6.94 -6.75
C VAL A 27 3.16 6.52 -6.99
N PHE A 28 3.51 5.32 -6.54
CA PHE A 28 4.81 4.74 -6.89
C PHE A 28 4.76 4.17 -8.30
N SER A 29 5.58 4.75 -9.17
CA SER A 29 5.86 4.22 -10.50
C SER A 29 7.06 3.26 -10.44
N ARG A 30 7.13 2.35 -11.41
CA ARG A 30 8.18 1.35 -11.57
C ARG A 30 8.54 1.28 -13.05
N SER A 31 9.78 0.97 -13.37
CA SER A 31 10.24 0.88 -14.78
C SER A 31 10.71 -0.50 -15.20
N THR A 32 10.86 -1.44 -14.25
CA THR A 32 11.47 -2.76 -14.51
C THR A 32 10.52 -3.94 -14.31
N THR A 33 9.77 -3.97 -13.21
CA THR A 33 8.95 -5.11 -12.80
C THR A 33 7.71 -4.63 -12.06
N ARG A 34 6.63 -5.43 -12.05
CA ARG A 34 5.36 -5.07 -11.37
C ARG A 34 4.85 -3.72 -11.82
N LEU A 35 4.81 -3.51 -13.13
CA LEU A 35 4.37 -2.27 -13.73
C LEU A 35 2.85 -2.12 -13.57
N ILE A 36 2.39 -0.89 -13.36
CA ILE A 36 0.99 -0.52 -13.56
C ILE A 36 0.86 -0.10 -15.03
N LEU A 37 0.24 -0.97 -15.85
CA LEU A 37 0.25 -0.80 -17.30
C LEU A 37 -0.57 0.40 -17.79
N ASN A 38 -1.59 0.79 -17.02
CA ASN A 38 -2.45 1.95 -17.28
C ASN A 38 -2.27 3.03 -16.20
N GLU A 39 -1.03 3.31 -15.81
CA GLU A 39 -0.70 4.28 -14.75
C GLU A 39 -1.36 5.65 -14.97
N ALA A 40 -1.39 6.15 -16.21
CA ALA A 40 -2.04 7.42 -16.54
C ALA A 40 -3.56 7.42 -16.27
N GLU A 41 -4.25 6.31 -16.57
CA GLU A 41 -5.68 6.16 -16.27
C GLU A 41 -5.92 6.12 -14.76
N LEU A 42 -5.08 5.40 -14.03
CA LEU A 42 -5.12 5.34 -12.56
C LEU A 42 -4.92 6.72 -11.94
N ILE A 43 -3.93 7.48 -12.40
CA ILE A 43 -3.65 8.84 -11.95
C ILE A 43 -4.87 9.73 -12.20
N MET A 44 -5.44 9.71 -13.42
CA MET A 44 -6.62 10.52 -13.74
C MET A 44 -7.81 10.15 -12.87
N ALA A 45 -8.05 8.86 -12.64
CA ALA A 45 -9.12 8.39 -11.77
C ALA A 45 -8.96 8.89 -10.32
N LEU A 46 -7.74 8.85 -9.78
CA LEU A 46 -7.43 9.37 -8.45
C LEU A 46 -7.63 10.90 -8.37
N VAL A 47 -7.19 11.64 -9.38
CA VAL A 47 -7.41 13.10 -9.46
C VAL A 47 -8.91 13.41 -9.44
N GLN A 48 -9.71 12.68 -10.21
CA GLN A 48 -11.16 12.89 -10.33
C GLN A 48 -11.96 12.43 -9.11
N GLU A 49 -11.52 11.37 -8.43
CA GLU A 49 -12.23 10.84 -7.26
C GLU A 49 -12.02 11.76 -6.03
N PHE A 50 -10.79 12.26 -5.84
CA PHE A 50 -10.43 12.99 -4.62
C PHE A 50 -10.27 14.50 -4.80
N GLN A 51 -10.24 15.00 -6.04
CA GLN A 51 -9.93 16.40 -6.36
C GLN A 51 -8.59 16.86 -5.76
N MET A 52 -7.62 15.94 -5.71
CA MET A 52 -6.27 16.16 -5.19
C MET A 52 -5.25 16.10 -6.33
N LYS A 53 -4.11 16.79 -6.14
CA LYS A 53 -2.96 16.59 -7.02
C LYS A 53 -2.42 15.17 -6.83
N VAL A 54 -1.96 14.55 -7.91
CA VAL A 54 -1.26 13.25 -7.85
C VAL A 54 0.19 13.46 -8.24
N VAL A 55 1.10 12.98 -7.41
CA VAL A 55 2.55 13.04 -7.61
C VAL A 55 3.07 11.63 -7.83
N THR A 56 3.82 11.42 -8.91
CA THR A 56 4.50 10.15 -9.16
C THR A 56 5.91 10.15 -8.57
N VAL A 57 6.30 9.03 -7.97
CA VAL A 57 7.65 8.82 -7.43
C VAL A 57 8.20 7.48 -7.90
N SER A 58 9.51 7.41 -8.15
CA SER A 58 10.20 6.19 -8.59
C SER A 58 11.51 6.05 -7.82
N LEU A 59 11.76 4.86 -7.28
CA LEU A 59 13.04 4.55 -6.63
C LEU A 59 14.20 4.48 -7.62
N GLU A 60 13.90 4.22 -8.90
CA GLU A 60 14.87 4.17 -9.98
C GLU A 60 15.33 5.57 -10.41
N GLU A 61 14.47 6.58 -10.25
CA GLU A 61 14.74 7.95 -10.72
C GLU A 61 15.09 8.94 -9.60
N GLN A 62 14.58 8.71 -8.39
CA GLN A 62 14.66 9.66 -7.28
C GLN A 62 15.43 9.07 -6.09
N SER A 63 16.16 9.95 -5.38
CA SER A 63 16.85 9.54 -4.16
C SER A 63 15.84 9.18 -3.05
N PHE A 64 16.21 8.21 -2.20
CA PHE A 64 15.38 7.83 -1.06
C PHE A 64 15.00 9.02 -0.14
N PRO A 65 15.93 9.94 0.23
CA PRO A 65 15.55 11.13 1.00
C PRO A 65 14.51 12.02 0.32
N SER A 66 14.60 12.21 -1.00
CA SER A 66 13.59 12.97 -1.75
C SER A 66 12.22 12.29 -1.71
N ILE A 67 12.19 10.97 -1.88
CA ILE A 67 10.94 10.19 -1.79
C ILE A 67 10.32 10.31 -0.40
N VAL A 68 11.13 10.20 0.66
CA VAL A 68 10.67 10.38 2.04
C VAL A 68 10.09 11.78 2.25
N GLN A 69 10.75 12.82 1.73
CA GLN A 69 10.26 14.20 1.84
C GLN A 69 8.89 14.38 1.18
N VAL A 70 8.66 13.76 0.01
CA VAL A 70 7.34 13.78 -0.67
C VAL A 70 6.32 12.97 0.11
N ILE A 71 6.66 11.76 0.58
CA ILE A 71 5.72 10.90 1.31
C ILE A 71 5.30 11.52 2.66
N SER A 72 6.20 12.24 3.35
CA SER A 72 5.89 12.91 4.62
C SER A 72 4.82 14.00 4.54
N GLY A 73 4.46 14.45 3.33
CA GLY A 73 3.36 15.40 3.13
C GLY A 73 2.10 14.80 2.50
N ALA A 74 2.11 13.52 2.11
CA ALA A 74 1.04 12.92 1.32
C ALA A 74 -0.18 12.52 2.15
N SER A 75 -1.38 12.70 1.60
CA SER A 75 -2.64 12.26 2.21
C SER A 75 -2.93 10.78 1.89
N MET A 76 -2.39 10.27 0.79
CA MET A 76 -2.53 8.88 0.37
C MET A 76 -1.28 8.41 -0.38
N LEU A 77 -0.91 7.14 -0.18
CA LEU A 77 0.13 6.43 -0.94
C LEU A 77 -0.49 5.23 -1.65
N VAL A 78 -0.35 5.16 -2.98
CA VAL A 78 -0.82 4.05 -3.81
C VAL A 78 0.40 3.36 -4.44
N SER A 79 0.49 2.04 -4.33
CA SER A 79 1.60 1.29 -4.93
C SER A 79 1.27 -0.18 -5.15
N MET A 80 1.83 -0.77 -6.22
CA MET A 80 1.98 -2.22 -6.31
C MET A 80 2.77 -2.76 -5.12
N HIS A 81 2.34 -3.90 -4.60
CA HIS A 81 3.00 -4.63 -3.51
C HIS A 81 4.50 -4.72 -3.79
N GLY A 82 5.31 -4.28 -2.83
CA GLY A 82 6.77 -4.33 -2.94
C GLY A 82 7.47 -3.63 -1.80
N ALA A 83 8.78 -3.85 -1.67
CA ALA A 83 9.61 -3.33 -0.57
C ALA A 83 9.46 -1.80 -0.37
N GLN A 84 9.18 -1.06 -1.44
CA GLN A 84 9.03 0.40 -1.38
C GLN A 84 7.91 0.89 -0.46
N LEU A 85 6.88 0.06 -0.22
CA LEU A 85 5.77 0.41 0.68
C LEU A 85 6.20 0.55 2.14
N VAL A 86 7.42 0.14 2.52
CA VAL A 86 7.99 0.44 3.85
C VAL A 86 8.06 1.94 4.12
N THR A 87 8.14 2.77 3.07
CA THR A 87 8.11 4.22 3.17
C THR A 87 6.81 4.78 3.73
N SER A 88 5.74 3.99 3.80
CA SER A 88 4.51 4.33 4.51
C SER A 88 4.74 4.66 6.00
N LEU A 89 5.87 4.23 6.58
CA LEU A 89 6.35 4.69 7.89
C LEU A 89 6.42 6.21 8.03
N PHE A 90 6.66 6.92 6.94
CA PHE A 90 6.84 8.36 6.92
C PHE A 90 5.56 9.14 6.63
N LEU A 91 4.44 8.45 6.35
CA LEU A 91 3.17 9.11 6.10
C LEU A 91 2.68 9.85 7.35
N PRO A 92 2.00 11.00 7.17
CA PRO A 92 1.37 11.68 8.29
C PRO A 92 0.23 10.85 8.88
N ARG A 93 -0.04 11.05 10.17
CA ARG A 93 -1.20 10.45 10.85
C ARG A 93 -2.49 10.79 10.10
N GLY A 94 -3.36 9.80 9.94
CA GLY A 94 -4.59 9.91 9.19
C GLY A 94 -4.42 9.77 7.68
N ALA A 95 -3.22 9.56 7.17
CA ALA A 95 -3.02 9.20 5.77
C ALA A 95 -3.53 7.79 5.46
N VAL A 96 -3.63 7.48 4.16
CA VAL A 96 -4.09 6.19 3.64
C VAL A 96 -2.98 5.51 2.86
N VAL A 97 -2.78 4.21 3.04
CA VAL A 97 -1.97 3.37 2.16
C VAL A 97 -2.91 2.46 1.39
N VAL A 98 -2.74 2.43 0.07
CA VAL A 98 -3.49 1.57 -0.84
C VAL A 98 -2.50 0.65 -1.53
N GLU A 99 -2.51 -0.61 -1.12
CA GLU A 99 -1.62 -1.63 -1.63
C GLU A 99 -2.29 -2.43 -2.74
N LEU A 100 -1.66 -2.48 -3.92
CA LEU A 100 -2.18 -3.21 -5.09
C LEU A 100 -1.49 -4.56 -5.21
N PHE A 101 -2.25 -5.63 -5.37
CA PHE A 101 -1.73 -6.98 -5.54
C PHE A 101 -1.98 -7.50 -6.97
N PRO A 102 -0.96 -8.12 -7.60
CA PRO A 102 -1.14 -8.82 -8.87
C PRO A 102 -2.13 -9.97 -8.79
N PHE A 103 -2.48 -10.52 -9.96
CA PHE A 103 -3.35 -11.69 -10.04
C PHE A 103 -2.79 -12.90 -9.29
N ALA A 104 -3.69 -13.74 -8.75
CA ALA A 104 -3.38 -14.90 -7.91
C ALA A 104 -2.63 -14.61 -6.59
N VAL A 105 -2.26 -13.37 -6.29
CA VAL A 105 -1.64 -13.01 -5.01
C VAL A 105 -2.70 -12.61 -3.98
N ASN A 106 -2.77 -13.34 -2.87
CA ASN A 106 -3.76 -13.12 -1.83
C ASN A 106 -3.31 -12.06 -0.80
N PRO A 107 -3.99 -10.90 -0.69
CA PRO A 107 -3.62 -9.84 0.27
C PRO A 107 -3.59 -10.28 1.73
N GLU A 108 -4.39 -11.29 2.12
CA GLU A 108 -4.44 -11.77 3.51
C GLU A 108 -3.27 -12.68 3.89
N GLN A 109 -2.47 -13.12 2.90
CA GLN A 109 -1.28 -13.96 3.14
C GLN A 109 0.02 -13.17 3.15
N TYR A 110 0.05 -11.98 2.54
CA TYR A 110 1.24 -11.15 2.41
C TYR A 110 0.98 -9.76 2.99
N THR A 111 0.95 -9.69 4.32
CA THR A 111 0.42 -8.55 5.09
C THR A 111 1.47 -7.67 5.80
N PRO A 112 2.76 -7.57 5.39
CA PRO A 112 3.74 -6.81 6.18
C PRO A 112 3.34 -5.35 6.37
N TYR A 113 2.71 -4.73 5.37
CA TYR A 113 2.29 -3.32 5.45
C TYR A 113 0.95 -3.15 6.17
N LYS A 114 0.02 -4.11 6.06
CA LYS A 114 -1.15 -4.17 6.93
C LYS A 114 -0.72 -4.24 8.40
N THR A 115 0.24 -5.11 8.74
CA THR A 115 0.84 -5.17 10.07
C THR A 115 1.52 -3.87 10.44
N LEU A 116 2.33 -3.28 9.56
CA LEU A 116 3.01 -2.01 9.78
C LEU A 116 2.04 -0.90 10.20
N THR A 117 0.98 -0.69 9.42
CA THR A 117 -0.04 0.36 9.70
C THR A 117 -0.83 0.11 10.98
N SER A 118 -0.94 -1.16 11.42
CA SER A 118 -1.57 -1.53 12.70
C SER A 118 -0.71 -1.28 13.94
N LEU A 119 0.58 -0.96 13.79
CA LEU A 119 1.46 -0.71 14.93
C LEU A 119 1.00 0.53 15.73
N PRO A 120 1.10 0.49 17.08
CA PRO A 120 0.68 1.62 17.92
C PRO A 120 1.35 2.94 17.52
N GLY A 121 0.53 3.97 17.29
CA GLY A 121 0.99 5.32 16.99
C GLY A 121 1.30 5.62 15.53
N MET A 122 1.16 4.62 14.64
CA MET A 122 1.21 4.82 13.18
C MET A 122 0.02 5.65 12.69
N ASP A 123 -1.18 5.31 13.15
CA ASP A 123 -2.42 6.00 12.79
C ASP A 123 -2.60 6.16 11.27
N VAL A 124 -2.22 5.13 10.49
CA VAL A 124 -2.35 5.07 9.04
C VAL A 124 -3.47 4.10 8.68
N HIS A 125 -4.36 4.50 7.77
CA HIS A 125 -5.43 3.63 7.28
C HIS A 125 -4.92 2.75 6.14
N TYR A 126 -5.13 1.44 6.21
CA TYR A 126 -4.67 0.50 5.21
C TYR A 126 -5.82 -0.03 4.37
N LEU A 127 -5.64 -0.01 3.05
CA LEU A 127 -6.52 -0.62 2.06
C LEU A 127 -5.69 -1.52 1.14
N SER A 128 -6.31 -2.60 0.67
CA SER A 128 -5.72 -3.49 -0.33
C SER A 128 -6.67 -3.69 -1.50
N TRP A 129 -6.17 -3.56 -2.72
CA TRP A 129 -6.86 -3.96 -3.94
C TRP A 129 -6.11 -5.15 -4.56
N ARG A 130 -6.83 -6.13 -5.08
CA ARG A 130 -6.27 -7.31 -5.75
C ARG A 130 -6.80 -7.34 -7.18
N ASN A 131 -5.92 -7.58 -8.15
CA ASN A 131 -6.37 -7.93 -9.49
C ASN A 131 -7.03 -9.31 -9.48
N THR A 132 -8.32 -9.36 -9.80
CA THR A 132 -9.08 -10.62 -9.94
C THR A 132 -9.16 -11.09 -11.40
N GLU A 133 -8.80 -10.24 -12.35
CA GLU A 133 -8.96 -10.49 -13.78
C GLU A 133 -7.62 -10.96 -14.39
N GLU A 134 -7.60 -12.18 -14.90
CA GLU A 134 -6.39 -12.78 -15.48
C GLU A 134 -5.97 -12.05 -16.77
N GLU A 135 -6.94 -11.58 -17.55
CA GLU A 135 -6.75 -10.77 -18.76
C GLU A 135 -6.04 -9.43 -18.51
N ASN A 136 -6.10 -8.93 -17.27
CA ASN A 136 -5.42 -7.71 -16.86
C ASN A 136 -3.98 -7.96 -16.40
N THR A 137 -3.43 -9.13 -16.69
CA THR A 137 -2.11 -9.57 -16.24
C THR A 137 -1.16 -9.80 -17.40
N VAL A 138 0.06 -9.26 -17.30
CA VAL A 138 1.15 -9.58 -18.24
C VAL A 138 2.26 -10.31 -17.48
N THR A 139 2.54 -11.53 -17.94
CA THR A 139 3.56 -12.42 -17.35
C THR A 139 4.84 -12.44 -18.18
N HIS A 140 5.95 -12.82 -17.55
CA HIS A 140 7.29 -12.76 -18.16
C HIS A 140 8.08 -14.05 -17.92
N PRO A 141 7.67 -15.20 -18.49
CA PRO A 141 8.24 -16.51 -18.17
C PRO A 141 9.72 -16.66 -18.54
N HIS A 142 10.25 -15.80 -19.40
CA HIS A 142 11.65 -15.83 -19.87
C HIS A 142 12.60 -14.86 -19.13
N ARG A 143 12.11 -14.11 -18.13
CA ARG A 143 12.99 -13.29 -17.28
C ARG A 143 13.94 -14.18 -16.44
N PRO A 144 14.97 -13.60 -15.79
CA PRO A 144 15.70 -14.32 -14.74
C PRO A 144 14.75 -14.86 -13.67
N TRP A 145 15.11 -15.98 -13.04
CA TRP A 145 14.24 -16.63 -12.05
C TRP A 145 13.96 -15.72 -10.84
N GLU A 146 14.91 -14.85 -10.47
CA GLU A 146 14.76 -13.86 -9.41
C GLU A 146 13.68 -12.80 -9.72
N GLN A 147 13.27 -12.70 -10.98
CA GLN A 147 12.23 -11.78 -11.48
C GLN A 147 11.01 -12.55 -12.01
N GLY A 148 10.80 -13.79 -11.55
CA GLY A 148 9.60 -14.58 -11.84
C GLY A 148 9.65 -15.37 -13.15
N GLY A 149 10.79 -15.46 -13.82
CA GLY A 149 10.91 -16.33 -14.98
C GLY A 149 10.92 -17.81 -14.61
N ILE A 150 10.16 -18.61 -15.37
CA ILE A 150 9.94 -20.04 -15.12
C ILE A 150 10.52 -20.94 -16.23
N ALA A 151 11.12 -20.37 -17.28
CA ALA A 151 11.66 -21.13 -18.41
C ALA A 151 12.76 -22.15 -18.03
N HIS A 152 13.36 -22.01 -16.86
CA HIS A 152 14.38 -22.91 -16.31
C HIS A 152 13.79 -24.17 -15.64
N LEU A 153 12.48 -24.22 -15.42
CA LEU A 153 11.79 -25.34 -14.77
C LEU A 153 11.38 -26.41 -15.79
N GLU A 154 11.05 -27.60 -15.31
CA GLU A 154 10.44 -28.65 -16.14
C GLU A 154 9.09 -28.19 -16.71
N LYS A 155 8.74 -28.67 -17.91
CA LYS A 155 7.52 -28.22 -18.61
C LYS A 155 6.24 -28.44 -17.79
N GLU A 156 6.14 -29.57 -17.11
CA GLU A 156 5.00 -29.89 -16.24
C GLU A 156 4.83 -28.87 -15.12
N GLU A 157 5.94 -28.43 -14.51
CA GLU A 157 5.90 -27.40 -13.46
C GLU A 157 5.55 -26.02 -14.03
N GLN A 158 6.04 -25.69 -15.23
CA GLN A 158 5.65 -24.45 -15.91
C GLN A 158 4.14 -24.43 -16.21
N GLU A 159 3.59 -25.52 -16.73
CA GLU A 159 2.16 -25.67 -17.02
C GLU A 159 1.31 -25.57 -15.74
N ARG A 160 1.75 -26.22 -14.65
CA ARG A 160 1.12 -26.12 -13.34
C ARG A 160 1.09 -24.68 -12.82
N ILE A 161 2.22 -23.98 -12.88
CA ILE A 161 2.32 -22.58 -12.44
C ILE A 161 1.42 -21.69 -13.29
N LEU A 162 1.42 -21.86 -14.61
CA LEU A 162 0.57 -21.06 -15.52
C LEU A 162 -0.93 -21.26 -15.24
N ALA A 163 -1.35 -22.48 -14.94
CA ALA A 163 -2.74 -22.80 -14.63
C ALA A 163 -3.21 -22.37 -13.22
N SER A 164 -2.28 -21.99 -12.33
CA SER A 164 -2.64 -21.59 -10.95
C SER A 164 -3.47 -20.30 -10.90
N LYS A 165 -4.41 -20.22 -9.94
CA LYS A 165 -5.26 -19.03 -9.75
C LYS A 165 -5.15 -18.40 -8.36
N ASP A 166 -4.41 -19.04 -7.47
CA ASP A 166 -4.04 -18.51 -6.17
C ASP A 166 -2.70 -19.13 -5.78
N VAL A 167 -1.78 -18.34 -5.23
CA VAL A 167 -0.50 -18.84 -4.73
C VAL A 167 -0.71 -19.47 -3.36
N PRO A 168 -0.44 -20.78 -3.18
CA PRO A 168 -0.51 -21.40 -1.87
C PRO A 168 0.47 -20.79 -0.87
N ARG A 169 0.18 -20.98 0.42
CA ARG A 169 1.15 -20.64 1.48
C ARG A 169 2.46 -21.40 1.24
N HIS A 170 3.56 -20.67 1.32
CA HIS A 170 4.89 -21.20 1.05
C HIS A 170 5.91 -20.51 1.95
N LEU A 171 7.09 -21.12 2.10
CA LEU A 171 8.22 -20.45 2.73
C LEU A 171 8.82 -19.44 1.74
N CYS A 172 8.99 -18.21 2.20
CA CYS A 172 9.31 -17.08 1.35
C CYS A 172 10.52 -17.30 0.44
N CYS A 173 10.45 -16.53 -0.64
CA CYS A 173 11.56 -15.84 -1.32
C CYS A 173 12.18 -16.62 -2.47
N ARG A 174 11.94 -17.93 -2.56
CA ARG A 174 12.45 -18.76 -3.66
C ARG A 174 11.42 -19.69 -4.28
N ASN A 175 10.16 -19.60 -3.87
CA ASN A 175 9.08 -20.38 -4.48
C ASN A 175 8.82 -19.86 -5.91
N PRO A 176 8.91 -20.70 -6.95
CA PRO A 176 8.82 -20.26 -8.34
C PRO A 176 7.42 -19.75 -8.72
N GLU A 177 6.36 -20.36 -8.19
CA GLU A 177 4.98 -19.92 -8.42
C GLU A 177 4.72 -18.53 -7.82
N TRP A 178 5.19 -18.32 -6.60
CA TRP A 178 5.17 -17.00 -5.96
C TRP A 178 5.90 -15.96 -6.78
N LEU A 179 7.15 -16.23 -7.19
CA LEU A 179 7.93 -15.30 -7.98
C LEU A 179 7.25 -15.02 -9.33
N PHE A 180 6.70 -16.04 -9.98
CA PHE A 180 5.95 -15.89 -11.22
C PHE A 180 4.72 -14.99 -11.06
N ARG A 181 3.95 -15.14 -9.98
CA ARG A 181 2.73 -14.35 -9.72
C ARG A 181 3.03 -12.94 -9.20
N ILE A 182 4.00 -12.77 -8.30
CA ILE A 182 4.28 -11.47 -7.72
C ILE A 182 4.98 -10.51 -8.70
N TYR A 183 5.76 -11.01 -9.65
CA TYR A 183 6.50 -10.17 -10.62
C TYR A 183 5.71 -9.82 -11.90
N GLN A 184 4.42 -10.15 -11.95
CA GLN A 184 3.54 -9.82 -13.06
C GLN A 184 3.32 -8.32 -13.14
N ASP A 185 3.18 -7.82 -14.36
CA ASP A 185 2.70 -6.46 -14.60
C ASP A 185 1.16 -6.50 -14.65
N THR A 186 0.52 -5.43 -14.18
CA THR A 186 -0.92 -5.40 -13.93
C THR A 186 -1.55 -4.18 -14.61
N LYS A 187 -2.61 -4.40 -15.37
CA LYS A 187 -3.56 -3.36 -15.75
C LYS A 187 -4.58 -3.24 -14.62
N VAL A 188 -4.68 -2.07 -14.00
CA VAL A 188 -5.62 -1.86 -12.89
C VAL A 188 -7.02 -1.68 -13.46
N ASP A 189 -7.98 -2.49 -13.01
CA ASP A 189 -9.39 -2.25 -13.28
C ASP A 189 -9.85 -1.04 -12.46
N ILE A 190 -10.01 0.10 -13.14
CA ILE A 190 -10.31 1.38 -12.48
C ILE A 190 -11.65 1.34 -11.72
N PRO A 191 -12.76 0.81 -12.26
CA PRO A 191 -14.01 0.71 -11.52
C PRO A 191 -13.88 -0.09 -10.22
N SER A 192 -13.31 -1.29 -10.27
CA SER A 192 -13.06 -2.14 -9.10
C SER A 192 -12.14 -1.44 -8.09
N PHE A 193 -11.08 -0.80 -8.57
CA PHE A 193 -10.16 -0.04 -7.72
C PHE A 193 -10.86 1.11 -6.97
N LEU A 194 -11.66 1.92 -7.68
CA LEU A 194 -12.41 3.01 -7.06
C LEU A 194 -13.48 2.50 -6.09
N GLU A 195 -14.10 1.35 -6.35
CA GLU A 195 -15.03 0.72 -5.41
C GLU A 195 -14.34 0.38 -4.09
N VAL A 196 -13.17 -0.27 -4.14
CA VAL A 196 -12.36 -0.57 -2.94
C VAL A 196 -12.00 0.71 -2.19
N LEU A 197 -11.63 1.78 -2.89
CA LEU A 197 -11.34 3.07 -2.25
C LEU A 197 -12.56 3.66 -1.57
N ARG A 198 -13.70 3.72 -2.26
CA ARG A 198 -14.94 4.31 -1.69
C ARG A 198 -15.40 3.56 -0.46
N GLU A 199 -15.45 2.23 -0.51
CA GLU A 199 -15.84 1.41 0.65
C GLU A 199 -14.79 1.50 1.76
N GLY A 200 -13.51 1.42 1.39
CA GLY A 200 -12.39 1.54 2.31
C GLY A 200 -12.39 2.87 3.08
N MET A 201 -12.70 3.97 2.41
CA MET A 201 -12.74 5.31 3.01
C MET A 201 -13.90 5.51 3.98
N LYS A 202 -15.04 4.79 3.83
CA LYS A 202 -16.13 4.82 4.82
C LYS A 202 -15.70 4.25 6.18
N SER A 203 -14.79 3.29 6.18
CA SER A 203 -14.26 2.66 7.39
C SER A 203 -13.08 3.42 8.02
N LYS A 204 -12.64 4.52 7.40
CA LYS A 204 -11.46 5.28 7.85
C LYS A 204 -11.69 5.80 9.27
N PRO A 205 -10.90 5.37 10.25
CA PRO A 205 -11.07 5.81 11.63
C PRO A 205 -10.67 7.30 11.76
N ASN A 206 -11.40 8.02 12.61
CA ASN A 206 -11.07 9.40 12.92
C ASN A 206 -9.96 9.41 13.98
N PHE A 207 -8.70 9.48 13.53
CA PHE A 207 -7.53 9.59 14.39
C PHE A 207 -7.45 10.99 15.04
N ARG A 208 -8.45 11.36 15.86
CA ARG A 208 -8.43 12.59 16.65
C ARG A 208 -7.31 12.49 17.68
N LYS A 209 -6.21 13.24 17.47
CA LYS A 209 -5.08 13.47 18.39
C LYS A 209 -5.03 12.44 19.53
N THR A 210 -4.86 11.17 19.19
CA THR A 210 -4.56 10.14 20.17
C THR A 210 -3.26 10.60 20.81
N LYS A 211 -3.27 10.79 22.14
CA LYS A 211 -2.06 11.17 22.90
C LYS A 211 -0.93 10.28 22.40
N SER A 212 0.21 10.88 22.04
CA SER A 212 1.36 10.13 21.55
C SER A 212 1.58 8.95 22.48
N ALA A 213 1.41 7.72 21.97
CA ALA A 213 1.78 6.54 22.70
C ALA A 213 3.25 6.73 23.15
N SER A 214 3.54 6.31 24.38
CA SER A 214 4.86 6.40 25.00
C SER A 214 5.98 6.15 24.01
N VAL A 215 7.05 6.95 24.05
CA VAL A 215 8.25 6.78 23.22
C VAL A 215 8.66 5.30 23.26
N VAL A 216 8.48 4.60 22.14
CA VAL A 216 8.82 3.19 22.02
C VAL A 216 10.29 3.15 21.64
N HIS A 217 11.12 2.57 22.50
CA HIS A 217 12.53 2.37 22.21
C HIS A 217 12.74 0.94 21.68
N PRO A 218 13.59 0.75 20.65
CA PRO A 218 13.98 -0.59 20.21
C PRO A 218 14.53 -1.37 21.41
N GLY A 219 13.90 -2.50 21.72
CA GLY A 219 14.28 -3.39 22.80
C GLY A 219 14.86 -4.69 22.27
N ARG A 220 15.63 -5.40 23.09
CA ARG A 220 16.05 -6.77 22.79
C ARG A 220 14.81 -7.64 22.66
N VAL A 221 14.67 -8.36 21.55
CA VAL A 221 13.63 -9.39 21.39
C VAL A 221 13.85 -10.45 22.47
N ARG A 222 12.83 -10.67 23.30
CA ARG A 222 12.80 -11.70 24.33
C ARG A 222 11.75 -12.73 23.93
N GLU A 223 11.98 -13.99 24.26
CA GLU A 223 10.98 -15.07 24.10
C GLU A 223 10.43 -15.21 22.67
N ALA A 224 11.30 -15.14 21.65
CA ALA A 224 10.89 -15.42 20.29
C ALA A 224 10.38 -16.87 20.19
N GLN A 225 9.07 -17.03 19.95
CA GLN A 225 8.43 -18.31 19.74
C GLN A 225 7.95 -18.41 18.29
N CYS A 226 8.35 -19.48 17.59
CA CYS A 226 7.79 -19.82 16.30
C CYS A 226 6.58 -20.73 16.52
N GLN A 227 5.37 -20.19 16.32
CA GLN A 227 4.15 -21.00 16.31
C GLN A 227 3.83 -21.36 14.87
N THR A 228 4.25 -22.56 14.44
CA THR A 228 3.97 -23.05 13.09
C THR A 228 2.54 -23.54 13.01
N SER A 229 1.72 -22.93 12.15
CA SER A 229 0.39 -23.47 11.78
C SER A 229 0.57 -24.55 10.71
N VAL A 230 1.09 -25.71 11.10
CA VAL A 230 1.27 -26.84 10.18
C VAL A 230 -0.08 -27.54 10.00
N GLN A 231 -0.72 -27.37 8.83
CA GLN A 231 -1.79 -28.24 8.36
C GLN A 231 -1.33 -29.27 7.31
N THR A 232 -0.02 -29.45 7.10
CA THR A 232 0.51 -30.47 6.18
C THR A 232 1.73 -31.18 6.75
N THR A 233 1.71 -32.51 6.73
CA THR A 233 2.67 -33.46 7.34
C THR A 233 4.09 -33.48 6.75
N ASN A 234 4.49 -32.47 5.99
CA ASN A 234 5.86 -32.40 5.49
C ASN A 234 6.65 -31.41 6.34
N GLU A 235 7.46 -31.98 7.23
CA GLU A 235 8.43 -31.27 8.08
C GLU A 235 9.23 -30.26 7.25
N ALA A 236 9.00 -28.98 7.49
CA ALA A 236 9.94 -27.95 7.09
C ALA A 236 11.21 -28.12 7.94
N LYS A 237 12.25 -28.74 7.37
CA LYS A 237 13.60 -28.71 7.95
C LYS A 237 14.28 -27.41 7.54
N LEU A 238 14.82 -26.72 8.54
CA LEU A 238 15.69 -25.54 8.42
C LEU A 238 16.97 -25.88 7.63
#